data_AF-A0A6N0LIN5-F1
#
_entry.id   AF-A0A6N0LIN5-F1
#
_cell.length_a   1.000
_cell.length_b   1.000
_cell.length_c   1.000
_cell.angle_alpha   90.00
_cell.angle_beta   90.00
_cell.angle_gamma   90.00
#
_symmetry.space_group_name_H-M   'P 1'
#
loop_
_entity.id
_entity.type
_entity.pdbx_description
1 polymer ?
#
loop_
_entity_poly.entity_id
_entity_poly.type
_entity_poly.pdbx_seq_one_letter_code
_entity_poly.pdbx_strand_id
1 'polypeptide(L)'
;MSTNNDSNENPLNHAEQALNNEIELAEQAQAEANEIENENDDQIVDEEPQEPLSYEEALEQLSNLEKQLFGAASPAILTVHKENLRVEQNLYQSRKTVRLSMVIAAASLIGNIVLLSAFFQYPKYKTVQTIDNSVICELNPDTNPEFSHVALEDFAKNSVLAAYSFDYVNYADMLHTATSKYFTEEGKELFNRALNNSGFVNHILANKLSIKAVVLSAPKLENQGRDKYNNLYWIVRVPVKIDFYAGSAMPKASERYIAQIRLVQTKRNAFNPRGVGVKTLTLHPVD
;
A
#
# COMPACT_ATOMS: atom_id res chain seq x y z
N MET A 1 -28.79 1.16 105.64
CA MET A 1 -27.94 2.36 105.47
C MET A 1 -26.76 1.90 104.60
N SER A 2 -26.59 2.24 103.33
CA SER A 2 -27.36 2.95 102.31
C SER A 2 -26.87 2.36 100.97
N THR A 3 -27.76 2.04 100.04
CA THR A 3 -27.43 1.44 98.73
C THR A 3 -27.54 2.48 97.61
N ASN A 4 -26.58 2.40 96.69
CA ASN A 4 -26.56 2.79 95.27
C ASN A 4 -26.98 4.21 94.85
N ASN A 5 -26.11 4.86 94.08
CA ASN A 5 -26.46 5.98 93.21
C ASN A 5 -25.61 5.87 91.92
N ASP A 6 -26.24 5.44 90.82
CA ASP A 6 -25.64 5.42 89.47
C ASP A 6 -26.38 6.47 88.63
N SER A 7 -25.63 7.47 88.17
CA SER A 7 -26.13 8.56 87.33
C SER A 7 -25.53 8.47 85.92
N ASN A 8 -26.33 7.88 85.01
CA ASN A 8 -26.56 8.24 83.61
C ASN A 8 -25.47 9.08 82.89
N GLU A 9 -24.53 8.42 82.20
CA GLU A 9 -23.64 9.03 81.19
C GLU A 9 -24.16 8.73 79.77
N ASN A 10 -24.26 9.78 78.94
CA ASN A 10 -24.76 9.73 77.56
C ASN A 10 -23.63 9.32 76.59
N PRO A 11 -23.73 8.17 75.89
CA PRO A 11 -22.64 7.60 75.09
C PRO A 11 -22.31 8.37 73.81
N LEU A 12 -23.10 9.38 73.43
CA LEU A 12 -22.89 10.15 72.20
C LEU A 12 -21.72 11.17 72.31
N ASN A 13 -21.43 11.68 73.51
CA ASN A 13 -20.42 12.72 73.73
C ASN A 13 -18.99 12.17 73.73
N HIS A 14 -18.80 10.92 74.14
CA HIS A 14 -17.50 10.24 74.10
C HIS A 14 -17.07 9.86 72.68
N ALA A 15 -18.02 9.54 71.80
CA ALA A 15 -17.73 9.22 70.40
C ALA A 15 -17.30 10.46 69.60
N GLU A 16 -17.92 11.62 69.84
CA GLU A 16 -17.49 12.89 69.23
C GLU A 16 -16.10 13.34 69.72
N GLN A 17 -15.79 13.15 71.01
CA GLN A 17 -14.46 13.45 71.54
C GLN A 17 -13.37 12.53 70.97
N ALA A 18 -13.68 11.24 70.78
CA ALA A 18 -12.74 10.30 70.17
C ALA A 18 -12.45 10.65 68.70
N LEU A 19 -13.49 11.02 67.94
CA LEU A 19 -13.35 11.40 66.54
C LEU A 19 -12.55 12.71 66.38
N ASN A 20 -12.78 13.70 67.24
CA ASN A 20 -12.05 14.97 67.18
C ASN A 20 -10.56 14.78 67.54
N ASN A 21 -10.25 13.90 68.49
CA ASN A 21 -8.86 13.58 68.83
C ASN A 21 -8.14 12.83 67.71
N GLU A 22 -8.82 11.94 66.97
CA GLU A 22 -8.23 11.26 65.82
C GLU A 22 -7.97 12.22 64.64
N ILE A 23 -8.84 13.21 64.45
CA ILE A 23 -8.66 14.26 63.43
C ILE A 23 -7.46 15.14 63.79
N GLU A 24 -7.33 15.55 65.06
CA GLU A 24 -6.19 16.37 65.52
C GLU A 24 -4.86 15.61 65.43
N LEU A 25 -4.87 14.29 65.72
CA LEU A 25 -3.71 13.42 65.56
C LEU A 25 -3.31 13.23 64.09
N ALA A 26 -4.29 13.15 63.19
CA ALA A 26 -4.05 13.07 61.75
C ALA A 26 -3.50 14.39 61.19
N GLU A 27 -3.98 15.53 61.68
CA GLU A 27 -3.46 16.86 61.29
C GLU A 27 -2.02 17.08 61.78
N GLN A 28 -1.69 16.63 62.99
CA GLN A 28 -0.31 16.66 63.50
C GLN A 28 0.62 15.75 62.72
N ALA A 29 0.21 14.51 62.42
CA ALA A 29 1.01 13.59 61.61
C ALA A 29 1.25 14.13 60.19
N GLN A 30 0.29 14.88 59.63
CA GLN A 30 0.41 15.49 58.31
C GLN A 30 1.28 16.77 58.34
N ALA A 31 1.28 17.51 59.44
CA ALA A 31 2.21 18.62 59.66
C ALA A 31 3.66 18.13 59.80
N GLU A 32 3.88 17.04 60.55
CA GLU A 32 5.21 16.43 60.74
C GLU A 32 5.74 15.83 59.42
N ALA A 33 4.88 15.21 58.61
CA ALA A 33 5.24 14.73 57.27
C ALA A 33 5.65 15.88 56.31
N ASN A 34 4.96 17.02 56.37
CA ASN A 34 5.28 18.19 55.55
C ASN A 34 6.55 18.93 56.04
N GLU A 35 6.90 18.82 57.31
CA GLU A 35 8.15 19.35 57.86
C GLU A 35 9.34 18.49 57.41
N ILE A 36 9.19 17.16 57.40
CA ILE A 36 10.20 16.22 56.88
C ILE A 36 10.38 16.36 55.36
N GLU A 37 9.33 16.69 54.60
CA GLU A 37 9.43 16.95 53.15
C GLU A 37 10.17 18.27 52.86
N ASN A 38 9.97 19.31 53.67
CA ASN A 38 10.68 20.59 53.51
C ASN A 38 12.13 20.57 54.02
N GLU A 39 12.46 19.77 55.05
CA GLU A 39 13.84 19.68 55.57
C GLU A 39 14.77 18.90 54.62
N ASN A 40 14.22 18.01 53.78
CA ASN A 40 14.97 17.27 52.77
C ASN A 40 15.16 18.02 51.44
N ASP A 41 14.39 19.07 51.17
CA ASP A 41 14.49 19.85 49.93
C ASP A 41 15.61 20.91 49.99
N ASP A 42 15.97 21.38 51.19
CA ASP A 42 16.98 22.45 51.39
C ASP A 42 18.43 21.94 51.62
N GLN A 43 18.67 20.62 51.51
CA GLN A 43 20.01 20.00 51.65
C GLN A 43 20.42 19.10 50.47
N ILE A 44 19.72 19.17 49.33
CA ILE A 44 20.31 18.70 48.08
C ILE A 44 21.23 19.81 47.58
N VAL A 45 22.41 19.89 48.19
CA VAL A 45 23.54 20.55 47.52
C VAL A 45 23.74 19.73 46.25
N ASP A 46 23.44 20.34 45.10
CA ASP A 46 23.87 19.90 43.78
C ASP A 46 25.41 19.88 43.75
N GLU A 47 26.02 18.94 44.45
CA GLU A 47 27.40 18.59 44.23
C GLU A 47 27.38 17.84 42.90
N GLU A 48 27.62 18.61 41.83
CA GLU A 48 27.86 18.10 40.48
C GLU A 48 28.72 16.83 40.63
N PRO A 49 28.28 15.66 40.13
CA PRO A 49 28.99 14.42 40.36
C PRO A 49 30.45 14.59 39.90
N GLN A 50 31.35 14.81 40.87
CA GLN A 50 32.76 14.99 40.58
C GLN A 50 33.19 13.74 39.82
N GLU A 51 33.72 13.94 38.61
CA GLU A 51 34.17 12.83 37.80
C GLU A 51 35.18 12.04 38.64
N PRO A 52 34.93 10.74 38.91
CA PRO A 52 35.75 10.00 39.86
C PRO A 52 37.20 10.05 39.37
N LEU A 53 38.10 10.38 40.29
CA LEU A 53 39.53 10.46 40.04
C LEU A 53 39.97 9.24 39.23
N SER A 54 40.75 9.45 38.15
CA SER A 54 41.17 8.36 37.29
C SER A 54 41.85 7.28 38.13
N TYR A 55 41.62 5.99 37.84
CA TYR A 55 42.20 4.88 38.60
C TYR A 55 43.69 5.03 38.84
N GLU A 56 44.39 5.55 37.83
CA GLU A 56 45.83 5.77 37.84
C GLU A 56 46.24 6.90 38.80
N GLU A 57 45.49 7.99 38.81
CA GLU A 57 45.66 9.12 39.74
C GLU A 57 45.30 8.73 41.19
N ALA A 58 44.26 7.91 41.36
CA ALA A 58 43.87 7.38 42.66
C ALA A 58 44.94 6.43 43.23
N LEU A 59 45.56 5.60 42.38
CA LEU A 59 46.69 4.76 42.77
C LEU A 59 47.93 5.59 43.12
N GLU A 60 48.18 6.68 42.41
CA GLU A 60 49.31 7.58 42.70
C GLU A 60 49.12 8.29 44.05
N GLN A 61 47.93 8.81 44.32
CA GLN A 61 47.57 9.40 45.61
C GLN A 61 47.67 8.38 46.75
N LEU A 62 47.27 7.13 46.52
CA LEU A 62 47.44 6.05 47.49
C LEU A 62 48.90 5.71 47.74
N SER A 63 49.76 5.73 46.72
CA SER A 63 51.21 5.53 46.89
C SER A 63 51.85 6.65 47.70
N ASN A 64 51.34 7.87 47.57
CA ASN A 64 51.79 9.03 48.33
C ASN A 64 51.25 9.00 49.78
N LEU A 65 50.02 8.51 49.98
CA LEU A 65 49.44 8.24 51.29
C LEU A 65 50.18 7.11 52.01
N GLU A 66 50.57 6.05 51.30
CA GLU A 66 51.40 4.95 51.80
C GLU A 66 52.76 5.46 52.30
N LYS A 67 53.42 6.34 51.54
CA LYS A 67 54.68 6.98 51.95
C LYS A 67 54.52 7.88 53.19
N GLN A 68 53.37 8.53 53.36
CA GLN A 68 53.08 9.39 54.52
C GLN A 68 52.68 8.58 55.76
N LEU A 69 52.11 7.39 55.58
CA LEU A 69 51.52 6.57 56.63
C LEU A 69 52.35 5.32 56.97
N PHE A 70 53.68 5.39 56.79
CA PHE A 70 54.61 4.36 57.24
C PHE A 70 54.62 4.29 58.78
N GLY A 71 53.65 3.53 59.31
CA GLY A 71 53.53 3.22 60.73
C GLY A 71 52.17 2.66 61.18
N ALA A 72 51.05 2.90 60.46
CA ALA A 72 49.73 2.63 61.04
C ALA A 72 48.64 2.02 60.14
N ALA A 73 48.78 1.97 58.81
CA ALA A 73 47.76 1.32 57.97
C ALA A 73 48.07 -0.16 57.72
N SER A 74 47.14 -1.03 58.13
CA SER A 74 47.18 -2.46 57.83
C SER A 74 46.97 -2.68 56.31
N PRO A 75 47.70 -3.61 55.66
CA PRO A 75 47.58 -3.90 54.24
C PRO A 75 46.14 -4.26 53.81
N ALA A 76 45.33 -4.79 54.73
CA ALA A 76 43.93 -5.11 54.49
C ALA A 76 43.05 -3.88 54.23
N ILE A 77 43.33 -2.73 54.86
CA ILE A 77 42.57 -1.49 54.67
C ILE A 77 42.85 -0.91 53.28
N LEU A 78 44.11 -0.97 52.85
CA LEU A 78 44.53 -0.49 51.53
C LEU A 78 43.92 -1.35 50.41
N THR A 79 43.84 -2.68 50.58
CA THR A 79 43.19 -3.55 49.59
C THR A 79 41.71 -3.28 49.49
N VAL A 80 41.01 -3.09 50.62
CA VAL A 80 39.58 -2.79 50.63
C VAL A 80 39.31 -1.44 49.95
N HIS A 81 40.13 -0.42 50.21
CA HIS A 81 39.97 0.88 49.57
C HIS A 81 40.24 0.84 48.06
N LYS A 82 41.27 0.09 47.61
CA LYS A 82 41.55 -0.14 46.18
C LYS A 82 40.39 -0.85 45.47
N GLU A 83 39.78 -1.85 46.12
CA GLU A 83 38.63 -2.55 45.57
C GLU A 83 37.38 -1.65 45.53
N ASN A 84 37.15 -0.80 46.54
CA ASN A 84 36.05 0.17 46.52
C ASN A 84 36.19 1.17 45.37
N LEU A 85 37.38 1.74 45.14
CA LEU A 85 37.64 2.63 44.01
C LEU A 85 37.44 1.94 42.66
N ARG A 86 37.88 0.69 42.55
CA ARG A 86 37.67 -0.13 41.34
C ARG A 86 36.18 -0.38 41.10
N VAL A 87 35.41 -0.67 42.14
CA VAL A 87 33.96 -0.86 42.05
C VAL A 87 33.28 0.45 41.64
N GLU A 88 33.64 1.58 42.23
CA GLU A 88 33.08 2.90 41.86
C GLU A 88 33.37 3.25 40.40
N GLN A 89 34.60 3.05 39.94
CA GLN A 89 34.96 3.29 38.55
C GLN A 89 34.22 2.34 37.60
N ASN A 90 34.09 1.06 37.94
CA ASN A 90 33.32 0.10 37.15
C ASN A 90 31.83 0.47 37.11
N LEU A 91 31.26 0.97 38.21
CA LEU A 91 29.88 1.44 38.25
C LEU A 91 29.70 2.70 37.40
N TYR A 92 30.64 3.64 37.43
CA TYR A 92 30.62 4.83 36.58
C TYR A 92 30.71 4.48 35.08
N GLN A 93 31.67 3.62 34.71
CA GLN A 93 31.82 3.15 33.32
C GLN A 93 30.61 2.32 32.85
N SER A 94 30.05 1.48 33.73
CA SER A 94 28.83 0.71 33.44
C SER A 94 27.62 1.63 33.24
N ARG A 95 27.48 2.68 34.06
CA ARG A 95 26.41 3.68 33.89
C ARG A 95 26.57 4.45 32.58
N LYS A 96 27.79 4.83 32.21
CA LYS A 96 28.06 5.55 30.95
C LYS A 96 27.75 4.69 29.72
N THR A 97 28.18 3.42 29.73
CA THR A 97 27.92 2.46 28.64
C THR A 97 26.45 2.10 28.51
N VAL A 98 25.72 1.93 29.61
CA VAL A 98 24.27 1.69 29.61
C VAL A 98 23.50 2.91 29.10
N ARG A 99 23.87 4.14 29.52
CA ARG A 99 23.25 5.36 28.98
C ARG A 99 23.48 5.50 27.47
N LEU A 100 24.70 5.23 27.01
CA LEU A 100 25.03 5.29 25.58
C LEU A 100 24.27 4.23 24.77
N SER A 101 24.19 2.99 25.26
CA SER A 101 23.48 1.91 24.57
C SER A 101 21.97 2.19 24.52
N MET A 102 21.40 2.77 25.57
CA MET A 102 19.99 3.20 25.61
C MET A 102 19.69 4.29 24.57
N VAL A 103 20.59 5.28 24.41
CA VAL A 103 20.44 6.33 23.39
C VAL A 103 20.54 5.75 21.97
N ILE A 104 21.50 4.85 21.72
CA ILE A 104 21.67 4.20 20.41
C ILE A 104 20.44 3.33 20.07
N ALA A 105 19.94 2.57 21.05
CA ALA A 105 18.73 1.76 20.87
C ALA A 105 17.50 2.62 20.57
N ALA A 106 17.32 3.74 21.28
CA ALA A 106 16.23 4.68 21.03
C ALA A 106 16.34 5.33 19.63
N ALA A 107 17.54 5.75 19.22
CA ALA A 107 17.78 6.31 17.89
C ALA A 107 17.49 5.29 16.77
N SER A 108 17.89 4.02 16.97
CA SER A 108 17.58 2.94 16.04
C SER A 108 16.07 2.68 15.94
N LEU A 109 15.35 2.67 17.06
CA LEU A 109 13.90 2.51 17.08
C LEU A 109 13.20 3.62 16.29
N ILE A 110 13.59 4.88 16.52
CA ILE A 110 13.06 6.05 15.80
C ILE A 110 13.37 5.93 14.30
N GLY A 111 14.59 5.56 13.92
CA GLY A 111 14.99 5.36 12.53
C GLY A 111 14.14 4.32 11.80
N ASN A 112 13.84 3.20 12.47
CA ASN A 112 12.96 2.16 11.92
C ASN A 112 11.52 2.65 11.74
N ILE A 113 10.99 3.44 12.69
CA ILE A 113 9.64 4.03 12.59
C ILE A 113 9.56 5.01 11.40
N VAL A 114 10.58 5.85 11.21
CA VAL A 114 10.65 6.79 10.08
C VAL A 114 10.72 6.04 8.74
N LEU A 115 11.54 4.99 8.65
CA LEU A 115 11.63 4.13 7.46
C LEU A 115 10.29 3.44 7.14
N LEU A 116 9.62 2.88 8.14
CA LEU A 116 8.29 2.29 7.99
C LEU A 116 7.27 3.33 7.52
N SER A 117 7.26 4.50 8.15
CA SER A 117 6.38 5.61 7.75
C SER A 117 6.61 6.04 6.30
N ALA A 118 7.87 6.21 5.89
CA ALA A 118 8.23 6.54 4.51
C ALA A 118 7.81 5.44 3.51
N PHE A 119 7.92 4.16 3.91
CA PHE A 119 7.47 3.04 3.09
C PHE A 119 5.94 2.99 2.94
N PHE A 120 5.18 3.35 3.98
CA PHE A 120 3.72 3.48 3.89
C PHE A 120 3.27 4.70 3.08
N GLN A 121 4.08 5.78 3.10
CA GLN A 121 3.84 7.00 2.32
C GLN A 121 4.33 6.90 0.87
N TYR A 122 5.10 5.86 0.53
CA TYR A 122 5.52 5.58 -0.85
C TYR A 122 4.27 5.48 -1.73
N PRO A 123 4.22 6.16 -2.88
CA PRO A 123 3.00 6.27 -3.66
C PRO A 123 2.58 4.88 -4.15
N LYS A 124 1.61 4.28 -3.45
CA LYS A 124 0.77 3.22 -4.01
C LYS A 124 0.21 3.79 -5.30
N TYR A 125 0.45 3.07 -6.40
CA TYR A 125 0.00 3.38 -7.76
C TYR A 125 -1.30 4.18 -7.71
N LYS A 126 -1.22 5.50 -7.90
CA LYS A 126 -2.41 6.33 -7.99
C LYS A 126 -3.04 5.97 -9.33
N THR A 127 -3.91 4.98 -9.31
CA THR A 127 -4.91 4.83 -10.37
C THR A 127 -5.79 6.06 -10.23
N VAL A 128 -5.55 7.04 -11.07
CA VAL A 128 -6.47 8.17 -11.20
C VAL A 128 -7.68 7.58 -11.91
N GLN A 129 -8.65 7.11 -11.13
CA GLN A 129 -9.98 6.85 -11.65
C GLN A 129 -10.56 8.21 -11.97
N THR A 130 -10.39 8.64 -13.21
CA THR A 130 -11.19 9.71 -13.77
C THR A 130 -12.65 9.28 -13.70
N ILE A 131 -13.55 10.23 -13.41
CA ILE A 131 -14.99 9.98 -13.23
C ILE A 131 -15.58 9.25 -14.47
N ASP A 132 -14.91 9.35 -15.62
CA ASP A 132 -15.29 8.74 -16.90
C ASP A 132 -14.30 7.67 -17.42
N ASN A 133 -13.35 7.18 -16.60
CA ASN A 133 -12.28 6.27 -17.04
C ASN A 133 -11.44 6.82 -18.22
N SER A 134 -11.54 8.11 -18.57
CA SER A 134 -10.73 8.73 -19.61
C SER A 134 -9.29 8.94 -19.12
N VAL A 135 -8.32 8.67 -19.98
CA VAL A 135 -6.92 9.01 -19.70
C VAL A 135 -6.75 10.53 -19.62
N ILE A 136 -5.97 11.00 -18.65
CA ILE A 136 -5.71 12.43 -18.36
C ILE A 136 -5.06 13.15 -19.56
N CYS A 137 -4.39 12.41 -20.45
CA CYS A 137 -3.73 12.97 -21.62
C CYS A 137 -4.48 12.59 -22.90
N GLU A 138 -4.97 13.59 -23.63
CA GLU A 138 -5.43 13.40 -25.00
C GLU A 138 -4.25 12.95 -25.87
N LEU A 139 -4.42 11.83 -26.56
CA LEU A 139 -3.39 11.30 -27.45
C LEU A 139 -3.37 12.13 -28.72
N ASN A 140 -2.21 12.70 -29.04
CA ASN A 140 -1.98 13.21 -30.38
C ASN A 140 -1.85 12.01 -31.34
N PRO A 141 -2.78 11.85 -32.29
CA PRO A 141 -2.79 10.73 -33.22
C PRO A 141 -1.59 10.73 -34.17
N ASP A 142 -0.97 11.88 -34.42
CA ASP A 142 0.17 12.01 -35.33
C ASP A 142 1.49 11.54 -34.68
N THR A 143 1.57 11.54 -33.34
CA THR A 143 2.79 11.19 -32.61
C THR A 143 2.68 9.89 -31.83
N ASN A 144 1.48 9.31 -31.69
CA ASN A 144 1.28 8.12 -30.89
C ASN A 144 1.44 6.83 -31.73
N PRO A 145 2.34 5.91 -31.34
CA PRO A 145 2.58 4.66 -32.07
C PRO A 145 1.34 3.75 -32.20
N GLU A 146 0.33 3.86 -31.34
CA GLU A 146 -0.92 3.10 -31.46
C GLU A 146 -1.74 3.45 -32.72
N PHE A 147 -1.50 4.64 -33.32
CA PHE A 147 -2.12 5.03 -34.59
C PHE A 147 -1.19 4.84 -35.79
N SER A 148 -0.05 4.14 -35.61
CA SER A 148 0.80 3.74 -36.73
C SER A 148 0.06 2.79 -37.68
N HIS A 149 0.45 2.76 -38.95
CA HIS A 149 -0.21 1.93 -39.97
C HIS A 149 -0.22 0.45 -39.56
N VAL A 150 0.93 -0.05 -39.07
CA VAL A 150 1.08 -1.43 -38.61
C VAL A 150 0.17 -1.74 -37.42
N ALA A 151 0.07 -0.83 -36.45
CA ALA A 151 -0.79 -1.03 -35.28
C ALA A 151 -2.27 -1.08 -35.67
N LEU A 152 -2.71 -0.21 -36.59
CA LEU A 152 -4.08 -0.17 -37.10
C LEU A 152 -4.41 -1.42 -37.94
N GLU A 153 -3.48 -1.86 -38.78
CA GLU A 153 -3.58 -3.08 -39.58
C GLU A 153 -3.71 -4.32 -38.69
N ASP A 154 -2.88 -4.43 -37.65
CA ASP A 154 -2.96 -5.51 -36.67
C ASP A 154 -4.24 -5.46 -35.83
N PHE A 155 -4.70 -4.26 -35.47
CA PHE A 155 -5.97 -4.09 -34.77
C PHE A 155 -7.15 -4.56 -35.62
N ALA A 156 -7.21 -4.14 -36.89
CA ALA A 156 -8.22 -4.55 -37.84
C ALA A 156 -8.21 -6.08 -38.05
N LYS A 157 -7.02 -6.66 -38.25
CA LYS A 157 -6.81 -8.11 -38.38
C LYS A 157 -7.39 -8.88 -37.20
N ASN A 158 -7.05 -8.48 -35.99
CA ASN A 158 -7.51 -9.16 -34.78
C ASN A 158 -9.03 -8.98 -34.57
N SER A 159 -9.59 -7.83 -34.96
CA SER A 159 -11.03 -7.57 -34.85
C SER A 159 -11.87 -8.51 -35.73
N VAL A 160 -11.47 -8.73 -36.98
CA VAL A 160 -12.20 -9.63 -37.90
C VAL A 160 -12.05 -11.09 -37.48
N LEU A 161 -10.85 -11.49 -37.04
CA LEU A 161 -10.61 -12.84 -36.54
C LEU A 161 -11.48 -13.15 -35.33
N ALA A 162 -11.59 -12.22 -34.38
CA ALA A 162 -12.43 -12.38 -33.20
C ALA A 162 -13.93 -12.35 -33.54
N ALA A 163 -14.35 -11.51 -34.49
CA ALA A 163 -15.75 -11.36 -34.86
C ALA A 163 -16.30 -12.58 -35.63
N TYR A 164 -15.45 -13.32 -36.35
CA TYR A 164 -15.85 -14.46 -37.19
C TYR A 164 -15.18 -15.79 -36.78
N SER A 165 -14.86 -15.95 -35.49
CA SER A 165 -14.38 -17.22 -34.93
C SER A 165 -15.16 -17.59 -33.68
N PHE A 166 -16.18 -18.44 -33.83
CA PHE A 166 -17.03 -18.89 -32.75
C PHE A 166 -17.79 -20.17 -33.15
N ASP A 167 -18.42 -20.81 -32.18
CA ASP A 167 -19.21 -22.03 -32.36
C ASP A 167 -20.70 -21.78 -32.11
N TYR A 168 -21.58 -22.63 -32.65
CA TYR A 168 -23.02 -22.56 -32.43
C TYR A 168 -23.40 -22.61 -30.94
N VAL A 169 -22.55 -23.20 -30.09
CA VAL A 169 -22.76 -23.28 -28.64
C VAL A 169 -22.41 -21.96 -27.93
N ASN A 170 -21.28 -21.35 -28.28
CA ASN A 170 -20.70 -20.20 -27.55
C ASN A 170 -20.77 -18.87 -28.32
N TYR A 171 -21.51 -18.82 -29.44
CA TYR A 171 -21.54 -17.66 -30.33
C TYR A 171 -21.88 -16.36 -29.60
N ALA A 172 -22.84 -16.38 -28.66
CA ALA A 172 -23.28 -15.18 -27.95
C ALA A 172 -22.15 -14.58 -27.11
N ASP A 173 -21.46 -15.41 -26.32
CA ASP A 173 -20.36 -14.96 -25.47
C ASP A 173 -19.13 -14.53 -26.28
N MET A 174 -18.82 -15.25 -27.36
CA MET A 174 -17.71 -14.91 -28.25
C MET A 174 -17.97 -13.61 -29.01
N LEU A 175 -19.18 -13.42 -29.56
CA LEU A 175 -19.56 -12.17 -30.22
C LEU A 175 -19.60 -11.00 -29.24
N HIS A 176 -20.14 -11.21 -28.03
CA HIS A 176 -20.13 -10.18 -26.99
C HIS A 176 -18.69 -9.79 -26.61
N THR A 177 -17.81 -10.77 -26.42
CA THR A 177 -16.40 -10.53 -26.09
C THR A 177 -15.68 -9.80 -27.22
N ALA A 178 -15.89 -10.21 -28.48
CA ALA A 178 -15.29 -9.58 -29.64
C ALA A 178 -15.78 -8.13 -29.83
N THR A 179 -17.09 -7.91 -29.75
CA THR A 179 -17.68 -6.58 -29.93
C THR A 179 -17.30 -5.63 -28.81
N SER A 180 -17.35 -6.06 -27.55
CA SER A 180 -16.98 -5.23 -26.41
C SER A 180 -15.48 -4.87 -26.39
N LYS A 181 -14.61 -5.69 -26.98
CA LYS A 181 -13.16 -5.43 -27.03
C LYS A 181 -12.74 -4.56 -28.21
N TYR A 182 -13.32 -4.77 -29.40
CA TYR A 182 -12.82 -4.16 -30.63
C TYR A 182 -13.73 -3.07 -31.21
N PHE A 183 -15.02 -3.06 -30.87
CA PHE A 183 -15.99 -2.18 -31.53
C PHE A 183 -16.30 -0.95 -30.69
N THR A 184 -16.70 0.11 -31.37
CA THR A 184 -17.41 1.24 -30.76
C THR A 184 -18.84 0.82 -30.40
N GLU A 185 -19.52 1.55 -29.51
CA GLU A 185 -20.92 1.24 -29.17
C GLU A 185 -21.83 1.28 -30.40
N GLU A 186 -21.72 2.34 -31.21
CA GLU A 186 -22.41 2.45 -32.50
C GLU A 186 -22.03 1.30 -33.45
N GLY A 187 -20.75 0.95 -33.52
CA GLY A 187 -20.28 -0.12 -34.38
C GLY A 187 -20.78 -1.50 -33.97
N LYS A 188 -20.91 -1.76 -32.66
CA LYS A 188 -21.49 -2.97 -32.10
C LYS A 188 -22.95 -3.12 -32.51
N GLU A 189 -23.74 -2.05 -32.39
CA GLU A 189 -25.15 -2.06 -32.82
C GLU A 189 -25.29 -2.33 -34.31
N LEU A 190 -24.49 -1.64 -35.14
CA LEU A 190 -24.50 -1.82 -36.59
C LEU A 190 -24.10 -3.24 -37.00
N PHE A 191 -23.06 -3.79 -36.37
CA PHE A 191 -22.58 -5.14 -36.65
C PHE A 191 -23.62 -6.20 -36.24
N ASN A 192 -24.18 -6.12 -35.04
CA ASN A 192 -25.22 -7.03 -34.59
C ASN A 192 -26.46 -6.97 -35.47
N ARG A 193 -26.86 -5.77 -35.92
CA ARG A 193 -27.96 -5.60 -36.87
C ARG A 193 -27.66 -6.27 -38.21
N ALA A 194 -26.44 -6.12 -38.73
CA ALA A 194 -26.03 -6.77 -39.99
C ALA A 194 -26.02 -8.31 -39.88
N LEU A 195 -25.57 -8.85 -38.75
CA LEU A 195 -25.61 -10.30 -38.48
C LEU A 195 -27.04 -10.84 -38.40
N ASN A 196 -27.94 -10.11 -37.74
CA ASN A 196 -29.34 -10.49 -37.63
C ASN A 196 -30.05 -10.42 -38.98
N ASN A 197 -29.85 -9.34 -39.74
CA ASN A 197 -30.49 -9.13 -41.03
C ASN A 197 -30.02 -10.12 -42.11
N SER A 198 -28.76 -10.55 -42.05
CA SER A 198 -28.23 -11.54 -42.99
C SER A 198 -28.69 -12.97 -42.69
N GLY A 199 -29.25 -13.22 -41.50
CA GLY A 199 -29.58 -14.57 -41.06
C GLY A 199 -28.35 -15.45 -40.81
N PHE A 200 -27.14 -14.88 -40.79
CA PHE A 200 -25.89 -15.62 -40.64
C PHE A 200 -25.86 -16.44 -39.35
N VAL A 201 -26.25 -15.84 -38.23
CA VAL A 201 -26.31 -16.52 -36.92
C VAL A 201 -27.35 -17.65 -36.95
N ASN A 202 -28.52 -17.41 -37.55
CA ASN A 202 -29.56 -18.44 -37.70
C ASN A 202 -29.07 -19.63 -38.52
N HIS A 203 -28.31 -19.37 -39.60
CA HIS A 203 -27.71 -20.42 -40.42
C HIS A 203 -26.72 -21.28 -39.61
N ILE A 204 -25.86 -20.65 -38.80
CA ILE A 204 -24.89 -21.34 -37.93
C ILE A 204 -25.61 -22.22 -36.90
N LEU A 205 -26.65 -21.68 -36.24
CA LEU A 205 -27.42 -22.40 -35.23
C LEU A 205 -28.20 -23.57 -35.82
N ALA A 206 -28.90 -23.35 -36.92
CA ALA A 206 -29.70 -24.39 -37.58
C ALA A 206 -28.85 -25.58 -38.06
N ASN A 207 -27.62 -25.30 -38.49
CA ASN A 207 -26.70 -26.31 -39.02
C ASN A 207 -25.65 -26.79 -38.01
N LYS A 208 -25.70 -26.31 -36.75
CA LYS A 208 -24.72 -26.61 -35.70
C LYS A 208 -23.27 -26.46 -36.17
N LEU A 209 -22.98 -25.30 -36.75
CA LEU A 209 -21.67 -25.02 -37.34
C LEU A 209 -20.72 -24.34 -36.36
N SER A 210 -19.45 -24.66 -36.46
CA SER A 210 -18.37 -23.86 -35.89
C SER A 210 -17.68 -23.08 -37.00
N ILE A 211 -17.47 -21.78 -36.82
CA ILE A 211 -16.79 -20.94 -37.79
C ILE A 211 -15.41 -20.55 -37.33
N LYS A 212 -14.47 -20.47 -38.27
CA LYS A 212 -13.13 -19.98 -38.01
C LYS A 212 -12.68 -19.06 -39.14
N ALA A 213 -12.36 -17.83 -38.79
CA ALA A 213 -11.72 -16.90 -39.71
C ALA A 213 -10.21 -17.10 -39.73
N VAL A 214 -9.61 -17.03 -40.91
CA VAL A 214 -8.18 -17.10 -41.15
C VAL A 214 -7.77 -15.98 -42.09
N VAL A 215 -6.70 -15.27 -41.76
CA VAL A 215 -6.16 -14.21 -42.61
C VAL A 215 -5.33 -14.83 -43.74
N LEU A 216 -5.61 -14.45 -44.98
CA LEU A 216 -4.97 -15.00 -46.18
C LEU A 216 -3.68 -14.27 -46.56
N SER A 217 -3.63 -12.96 -46.32
CA SER A 217 -2.47 -12.12 -46.62
C SER A 217 -2.43 -10.93 -45.67
N ALA A 218 -1.34 -10.16 -45.71
CA ALA A 218 -1.18 -8.98 -44.87
C ALA A 218 -2.37 -8.00 -45.05
N PRO A 219 -2.92 -7.44 -43.95
CA PRO A 219 -3.84 -6.32 -44.01
C PRO A 219 -3.20 -5.14 -44.74
N LYS A 220 -4.04 -4.26 -45.29
CA LYS A 220 -3.58 -3.02 -45.93
C LYS A 220 -4.46 -1.85 -45.54
N LEU A 221 -3.83 -0.79 -45.03
CA LEU A 221 -4.47 0.51 -44.88
C LEU A 221 -4.72 1.13 -46.26
N GLU A 222 -5.99 1.37 -46.59
CA GLU A 222 -6.38 1.92 -47.89
C GLU A 222 -6.53 3.43 -47.88
N ASN A 223 -7.18 3.93 -46.83
CA ASN A 223 -7.61 5.31 -46.76
C ASN A 223 -7.61 5.76 -45.30
N GLN A 224 -7.34 7.04 -45.08
CA GLN A 224 -7.40 7.70 -43.79
C GLN A 224 -7.85 9.15 -43.97
N GLY A 225 -8.52 9.68 -42.96
CA GLY A 225 -8.99 11.06 -43.02
C GLY A 225 -9.70 11.48 -41.75
N ARG A 226 -10.37 12.62 -41.81
CA ARG A 226 -11.25 13.13 -40.75
C ARG A 226 -12.69 13.09 -41.22
N ASP A 227 -13.60 12.68 -40.35
CA ASP A 227 -15.02 12.72 -40.63
C ASP A 227 -15.58 14.15 -40.50
N LYS A 228 -16.88 14.31 -40.75
CA LYS A 228 -17.59 15.61 -40.65
C LYS A 228 -17.55 16.24 -39.25
N TYR A 229 -17.16 15.48 -38.22
CA TYR A 229 -17.03 15.93 -36.83
C TYR A 229 -15.57 16.05 -36.41
N ASN A 230 -14.63 16.06 -37.38
CA ASN A 230 -13.19 16.17 -37.17
C ASN A 230 -12.53 14.94 -36.49
N ASN A 231 -13.24 13.82 -36.36
CA ASN A 231 -12.68 12.59 -35.81
C ASN A 231 -11.88 11.84 -36.87
N LEU A 232 -10.70 11.33 -36.50
CA LEU A 232 -9.92 10.51 -37.40
C LEU A 232 -10.58 9.17 -37.66
N TYR A 233 -10.48 8.74 -38.91
CA TYR A 233 -10.89 7.42 -39.35
C TYR A 233 -9.85 6.81 -40.28
N TRP A 234 -9.85 5.48 -40.32
CA TRP A 234 -9.02 4.68 -41.20
C TRP A 234 -9.86 3.56 -41.82
N ILE A 235 -9.56 3.21 -43.07
CA ILE A 235 -10.17 2.10 -43.78
C ILE A 235 -9.07 1.07 -44.02
N VAL A 236 -9.24 -0.12 -43.46
CA VAL A 236 -8.30 -1.23 -43.58
C VAL A 236 -8.99 -2.38 -44.30
N ARG A 237 -8.32 -2.97 -45.29
CA ARG A 237 -8.75 -4.22 -45.93
C ARG A 237 -7.96 -5.39 -45.36
N VAL A 238 -8.68 -6.44 -45.00
CA VAL A 238 -8.11 -7.70 -44.51
C VAL A 238 -8.64 -8.84 -45.37
N PRO A 239 -7.81 -9.46 -46.22
CA PRO A 239 -8.19 -10.66 -46.95
C PRO A 239 -8.33 -11.84 -45.98
N VAL A 240 -9.51 -12.43 -45.92
CA VAL A 240 -9.85 -13.50 -44.97
C VAL A 240 -10.53 -14.68 -45.67
N LYS A 241 -10.38 -15.85 -45.07
CA LYS A 241 -11.14 -17.06 -45.39
C LYS A 241 -11.93 -17.46 -44.16
N ILE A 242 -13.21 -17.77 -44.34
CA ILE A 242 -14.07 -18.28 -43.28
C ILE A 242 -14.32 -19.75 -43.56
N ASP A 243 -13.88 -20.59 -42.62
CA ASP A 243 -14.05 -22.03 -42.65
C ASP A 243 -15.24 -22.42 -41.77
N PHE A 244 -16.15 -23.23 -42.32
CA PHE A 244 -17.34 -23.75 -41.64
C PHE A 244 -17.14 -25.22 -41.31
N TYR A 245 -17.22 -25.59 -40.04
CA TYR A 245 -17.06 -26.95 -39.54
C TYR A 245 -18.39 -27.49 -39.04
N ALA A 246 -18.63 -28.78 -39.26
CA ALA A 246 -19.82 -29.50 -38.78
C ALA A 246 -19.41 -30.73 -37.92
N GLY A 247 -18.49 -30.52 -36.98
CA GLY A 247 -17.96 -31.58 -36.10
C GLY A 247 -16.83 -32.45 -36.69
N SER A 248 -16.43 -32.21 -37.95
CA SER A 248 -15.30 -32.88 -38.61
C SER A 248 -14.00 -32.08 -38.50
N ALA A 249 -12.85 -32.75 -38.61
CA ALA A 249 -11.54 -32.10 -38.66
C ALA A 249 -11.33 -31.25 -39.93
N MET A 250 -12.01 -31.59 -41.03
CA MET A 250 -12.01 -30.81 -42.27
C MET A 250 -13.21 -29.86 -42.32
N PRO A 251 -13.04 -28.65 -42.88
CA PRO A 251 -14.15 -27.73 -43.08
C PRO A 251 -15.14 -28.31 -44.12
N LYS A 252 -16.43 -28.17 -43.83
CA LYS A 252 -17.53 -28.53 -44.73
C LYS A 252 -17.63 -27.54 -45.90
N ALA A 253 -17.32 -26.28 -45.65
CA ALA A 253 -17.28 -25.22 -46.65
C ALA A 253 -16.21 -24.19 -46.26
N SER A 254 -15.65 -23.52 -47.26
CA SER A 254 -14.67 -22.46 -47.08
C SER A 254 -14.98 -21.35 -48.08
N GLU A 255 -15.11 -20.13 -47.58
CA GLU A 255 -15.43 -18.97 -48.40
C GLU A 255 -14.39 -17.87 -48.21
N ARG A 256 -14.08 -17.12 -49.27
CA ARG A 256 -13.07 -16.06 -49.27
C ARG A 256 -13.73 -14.70 -49.34
N TYR A 257 -13.22 -13.79 -48.53
CA TYR A 257 -13.74 -12.43 -48.39
C TYR A 257 -12.60 -11.41 -48.29
N ILE A 258 -12.89 -10.18 -48.70
CA ILE A 258 -12.15 -9.00 -48.25
C ILE A 258 -12.98 -8.33 -47.17
N ALA A 259 -12.49 -8.36 -45.93
CA ALA A 259 -13.09 -7.61 -44.85
C ALA A 259 -12.65 -6.14 -44.94
N GLN A 260 -13.61 -5.25 -45.17
CA GLN A 260 -13.39 -3.81 -45.13
C GLN A 260 -13.79 -3.28 -43.75
N ILE A 261 -12.82 -2.77 -43.01
CA ILE A 261 -12.97 -2.34 -41.63
C ILE A 261 -12.74 -0.84 -41.55
N ARG A 262 -13.76 -0.10 -41.07
CA ARG A 262 -13.63 1.31 -40.75
C ARG A 262 -13.30 1.47 -39.27
N LEU A 263 -12.07 1.88 -38.99
CA LEU A 263 -11.61 2.25 -37.66
C LEU A 263 -11.86 3.72 -37.41
N VAL A 264 -12.16 4.06 -36.16
CA VAL A 264 -12.30 5.45 -35.70
C VAL A 264 -11.53 5.65 -34.41
N GLN A 265 -11.04 6.87 -34.20
CA GLN A 265 -10.46 7.27 -32.93
C GLN A 265 -11.55 7.29 -31.85
N THR A 266 -11.26 6.73 -30.70
CA THR A 266 -12.16 6.73 -29.53
C THR A 266 -11.43 7.23 -28.30
N LYS A 267 -12.18 7.67 -27.29
CA LYS A 267 -11.61 7.90 -25.96
C LYS A 267 -11.08 6.57 -25.42
N ARG A 268 -9.87 6.58 -24.84
CA ARG A 268 -9.37 5.42 -24.11
C ARG A 268 -10.17 5.24 -22.83
N ASN A 269 -10.42 3.99 -22.48
CA ASN A 269 -10.96 3.60 -21.18
C ASN A 269 -10.33 2.27 -20.77
N ALA A 270 -10.71 1.74 -19.60
CA ALA A 270 -10.17 0.46 -19.10
C ALA A 270 -10.37 -0.72 -20.08
N PHE A 271 -11.42 -0.69 -20.91
CA PHE A 271 -11.76 -1.75 -21.86
C PHE A 271 -11.14 -1.55 -23.24
N ASN A 272 -10.90 -0.29 -23.64
CA ASN A 272 -10.23 0.11 -24.86
C ASN A 272 -9.01 0.99 -24.53
N PRO A 273 -7.89 0.37 -24.09
CA PRO A 273 -6.68 1.10 -23.80
C PRO A 273 -5.95 1.58 -25.05
N ARG A 274 -6.40 1.28 -26.27
CA ARG A 274 -5.73 1.73 -27.51
C ARG A 274 -6.30 3.04 -28.04
N GLY A 275 -7.56 3.34 -27.74
CA GLY A 275 -8.23 4.56 -28.23
C GLY A 275 -8.61 4.46 -29.71
N VAL A 276 -8.79 3.24 -30.20
CA VAL A 276 -9.25 2.91 -31.56
C VAL A 276 -10.39 1.94 -31.43
N GLY A 277 -11.45 2.12 -32.23
CA GLY A 277 -12.57 1.19 -32.27
C GLY A 277 -13.07 0.95 -33.68
N VAL A 278 -13.63 -0.24 -33.91
CA VAL A 278 -14.31 -0.58 -35.16
C VAL A 278 -15.68 0.11 -35.18
N LYS A 279 -15.91 0.92 -36.23
CA LYS A 279 -17.21 1.53 -36.51
C LYS A 279 -18.03 0.70 -37.49
N THR A 280 -17.40 0.16 -38.53
CA THR A 280 -18.06 -0.77 -39.46
C THR A 280 -17.12 -1.90 -39.83
N LEU A 281 -17.68 -3.11 -39.95
CA LEU A 281 -17.01 -4.28 -40.51
C LEU A 281 -17.95 -4.87 -41.55
N THR A 282 -17.54 -4.87 -42.82
CA THR A 282 -18.27 -5.48 -43.92
C THR A 282 -17.42 -6.51 -44.63
N LEU A 283 -18.04 -7.63 -45.04
CA LEU A 283 -17.38 -8.67 -45.83
C LEU A 283 -17.80 -8.53 -47.29
N HIS A 284 -16.82 -8.49 -48.18
CA HIS A 284 -17.03 -8.48 -49.63
C HIS A 284 -16.55 -9.82 -50.20
N PRO A 285 -17.39 -10.59 -50.92
CA PRO A 285 -16.96 -11.82 -51.56
C PRO A 285 -15.80 -11.56 -52.52
N VAL A 286 -14.89 -12.54 -52.63
CA VAL A 286 -13.86 -12.55 -53.66
C VAL A 286 -14.29 -13.56 -54.71
N ASP A 287 -14.58 -13.07 -55.91
CA ASP A 287 -14.87 -13.88 -57.09
C ASP A 287 -13.64 -14.73 -57.53
#